data_AF-A0A821M7J7-F1
#
_entry.id   AF-A0A821M7J7-F1
#
_cell.length_a   1.000
_cell.length_b   1.000
_cell.length_c   1.000
_cell.angle_alpha   90.00
_cell.angle_beta   90.00
_cell.angle_gamma   90.00
#
_symmetry.space_group_name_H-M   'P 1'
#
loop_
_entity.id
_entity.type
_entity.pdbx_description
1 polymer ?
#
loop_
_entity_poly.entity_id
_entity_poly.type
_entity_poly.pdbx_seq_one_letter_code
_entity_poly.pdbx_strand_id
1 'polypeptide(L)' 'MCLVKHFFGTYKIKYHIHGPDHEPLEIDFTPPYKRIYLLSALEEALGKEDKFPIANELATDAQKEIRKK' A
#
# COMPACT_ATOMS: atom_id res chain seq x y z
N MET A 1 12.25 1.82 -21.21
CA MET A 1 13.32 1.65 -20.19
C MET A 1 12.82 2.29 -18.89
N CYS A 2 12.83 1.60 -17.75
CA CYS A 2 12.31 2.18 -16.49
C CYS A 2 13.35 3.11 -15.85
N LEU A 3 12.88 4.10 -15.07
CA LEU A 3 13.71 5.13 -14.45
C LEU A 3 14.80 4.53 -13.53
N VAL A 4 14.42 3.55 -12.71
CA VAL A 4 15.31 2.92 -11.73
C VAL A 4 16.47 2.20 -12.43
N LYS A 5 16.19 1.43 -13.48
CA LYS A 5 17.24 0.76 -14.26
C LYS A 5 18.17 1.76 -14.96
N HIS A 6 17.65 2.92 -15.38
CA HIS A 6 18.48 3.93 -16.04
C HIS A 6 19.51 4.56 -15.09
N PHE A 7 19.14 4.84 -13.84
CA PHE A 7 20.04 5.43 -12.85
C PHE A 7 20.92 4.42 -12.12
N PHE A 8 20.37 3.26 -11.73
CA PHE A 8 21.04 2.31 -10.84
C PHE A 8 21.56 1.06 -11.56
N GLY A 9 21.22 0.87 -12.84
CA GLY A 9 21.56 -0.32 -13.63
C GLY A 9 20.79 -1.59 -13.22
N THR A 10 20.15 -1.60 -12.04
CA THR A 10 19.39 -2.71 -11.47
C THR A 10 17.92 -2.34 -11.26
N TYR A 11 17.08 -3.32 -10.98
CA TYR A 11 15.69 -3.12 -10.55
C TYR A 11 15.53 -3.13 -9.03
N LYS A 12 16.56 -3.54 -8.28
CA LYS A 12 16.52 -3.69 -6.83
C LYS A 12 17.37 -2.62 -6.17
N ILE A 13 16.79 -1.88 -5.22
CA ILE A 13 17.47 -0.82 -4.48
C ILE A 13 17.43 -1.09 -2.98
N LYS A 14 18.44 -0.62 -2.25
CA LYS A 14 18.51 -0.66 -0.79
C LYS A 14 18.06 0.68 -0.22
N TYR A 15 17.05 0.68 0.65
CA TYR A 15 16.48 1.87 1.26
C TYR A 15 16.51 1.79 2.80
N HIS A 16 17.06 2.81 3.44
CA HIS A 16 17.24 2.86 4.90
C HIS A 16 16.14 3.71 5.53
N ILE A 17 15.05 3.08 5.98
CA ILE A 17 13.89 3.79 6.58
C ILE A 17 14.24 4.34 7.97
N HIS A 18 15.09 3.63 8.73
CA HIS A 18 15.42 3.93 10.13
C HIS A 18 16.82 4.55 10.30
N GLY A 19 17.39 5.12 9.24
CA GLY A 19 18.72 5.70 9.24
C GLY A 19 19.84 4.71 8.85
N PRO A 20 21.07 5.20 8.73
CA PRO A 20 22.22 4.44 8.20
C PRO A 20 22.67 3.29 9.11
N ASP A 21 22.33 3.35 10.40
CA ASP A 21 22.73 2.34 11.40
C ASP A 21 21.82 1.10 11.40
N HIS A 22 20.67 1.16 10.73
CA HIS A 22 19.72 0.04 10.64
C HIS A 22 19.84 -0.69 9.30
N GLU A 23 19.44 -1.96 9.27
CA GLU A 23 19.50 -2.75 8.05
C GLU A 23 18.62 -2.12 6.93
N PRO A 24 19.15 -2.01 5.70
CA PRO A 24 18.38 -1.51 4.58
C PRO A 24 17.29 -2.48 4.17
N LEU A 25 16.12 -1.94 3.82
CA LEU A 25 15.06 -2.66 3.13
C LEU A 25 15.40 -2.76 1.64
N GLU A 26 15.26 -3.96 1.07
CA GLU A 26 15.38 -4.16 -0.38
C GLU A 26 14.01 -3.90 -1.06
N ILE A 27 13.98 -2.92 -1.97
CA ILE A 27 12.79 -2.57 -2.75
C ILE A 27 12.98 -3.05 -4.19
N ASP A 28 12.06 -3.90 -4.66
CA ASP A 28 12.06 -4.45 -6.01
C ASP A 28 11.12 -3.67 -6.95
N PHE A 29 11.69 -3.08 -8.00
CA PHE A 29 10.97 -2.34 -9.05
C PHE A 29 10.75 -3.17 -10.32
N THR A 30 10.87 -4.50 -10.25
CA THR A 30 10.59 -5.39 -11.37
C THR A 30 9.09 -5.41 -11.68
N PRO A 31 8.65 -4.98 -12.88
CA PRO A 31 7.24 -5.08 -13.27
C PRO A 31 6.84 -6.54 -13.55
N PRO A 32 5.55 -6.90 -13.45
CA PRO A 32 4.41 -6.07 -13.05
C PRO A 32 4.33 -5.82 -11.55
N TYR A 33 3.90 -4.62 -11.15
CA TYR A 33 3.71 -4.29 -9.74
C TYR A 33 2.50 -5.02 -9.15
N LYS A 34 2.61 -5.39 -7.87
CA LYS A 34 1.49 -5.92 -7.10
C LYS A 34 0.36 -4.88 -7.07
N ARG A 35 -0.81 -5.27 -7.58
CA ARG A 35 -2.03 -4.46 -7.51
C ARG A 35 -2.85 -4.91 -6.32
N ILE A 36 -3.37 -3.95 -5.57
CA ILE A 36 -4.30 -4.20 -4.46
C ILE A 36 -5.53 -3.33 -4.67
N TYR A 37 -6.72 -3.89 -4.39
CA TYR A 37 -7.96 -3.13 -4.39
C TYR A 37 -8.11 -2.47 -3.02
N LEU A 38 -8.31 -1.15 -3.00
CA LEU A 38 -8.32 -0.35 -1.77
C LEU A 38 -9.28 -0.90 -0.71
N LEU A 39 -10.55 -1.12 -1.06
CA LEU A 39 -11.57 -1.59 -0.11
C LEU A 39 -11.22 -2.98 0.44
N SER A 40 -10.89 -3.93 -0.43
CA SER A 40 -10.52 -5.29 -0.03
C SER A 40 -9.28 -5.31 0.88
N ALA A 41 -8.25 -4.53 0.56
CA ALA A 41 -7.05 -4.45 1.40
C ALA A 41 -7.31 -3.81 2.77
N LEU A 42 -8.24 -2.85 2.85
CA LEU A 42 -8.65 -2.22 4.10
C LEU A 42 -9.48 -3.18 4.97
N GLU A 43 -10.36 -3.99 4.37
CA GLU A 43 -11.15 -5.01 5.08
C GLU A 43 -10.23 -6.04 5.74
N GLU A 44 -9.25 -6.55 4.99
CA GLU A 44 -8.24 -7.48 5.49
C GLU A 44 -7.39 -6.86 6.61
N ALA A 45 -6.91 -5.62 6.43
CA ALA A 45 -6.02 -4.97 7.40
C ALA A 45 -6.73 -4.58 8.71
N LEU A 46 -8.02 -4.26 8.65
CA LEU A 46 -8.82 -3.89 9.83
C LEU A 46 -9.48 -5.09 10.50
N GLY A 47 -9.42 -6.29 9.90
CA GLY A 47 -10.09 -7.49 10.39
C GLY A 47 -11.62 -7.35 10.47
N LYS A 48 -12.18 -6.43 9.68
CA LYS A 48 -13.62 -6.16 9.68
C LYS A 48 -14.30 -7.10 8.67
N GLU A 49 -15.16 -7.99 9.17
CA GLU A 49 -16.06 -8.80 8.33
C GLU A 49 -17.21 -7.95 7.75
N ASP A 50 -17.44 -6.76 8.31
CA ASP A 50 -18.41 -5.79 7.84
C ASP A 50 -17.91 -5.12 6.55
N LYS A 51 -18.50 -5.53 5.43
CA LYS A 51 -18.20 -4.99 4.10
C LYS A 51 -18.34 -3.47 4.11
N PHE A 52 -17.35 -2.77 3.55
CA PHE A 52 -17.48 -1.33 3.38
C PHE A 52 -18.69 -1.01 2.48
N PRO A 53 -19.38 0.12 2.72
CA PRO A 53 -20.44 0.56 1.83
C PRO A 53 -19.89 0.80 0.42
N ILE A 54 -20.79 0.71 -0.56
CA ILE A 54 -20.47 0.87 -1.99
C ILE A 54 -19.76 2.21 -2.22
N ALA A 55 -18.82 2.24 -3.16
CA ALA A 55 -17.95 3.39 -3.48
C ALA A 55 -18.64 4.78 -3.43
N ASN A 56 -19.90 4.85 -3.87
CA ASN A 56 -20.68 6.08 -3.96
C ASN A 56 -21.26 6.57 -2.62
N GLU A 57 -21.31 5.71 -1.61
CA GLU A 57 -21.90 6.00 -0.29
C GLU A 57 -20.84 6.21 0.80
N LEU A 58 -19.54 6.14 0.47
CA LEU A 58 -18.47 6.39 1.44
C LEU A 58 -18.58 7.78 2.11
N ALA A 59 -19.09 8.79 1.40
CA ALA A 59 -19.22 10.14 1.95
C ALA A 59 -20.42 10.31 2.90
N THR A 60 -21.29 9.31 3.03
CA THR A 60 -22.52 9.41 3.84
C THR A 60 -22.29 9.11 5.32
N ASP A 61 -23.24 9.55 6.15
CA ASP A 61 -23.19 9.40 7.61
C ASP A 61 -23.08 7.94 8.07
N ALA A 62 -23.49 6.97 7.24
CA ALA A 62 -23.35 5.54 7.50
C ALA A 62 -21.89 5.09 7.72
N GLN A 63 -20.90 5.76 7.10
CA GLN A 63 -19.47 5.49 7.36
C GLN A 63 -18.96 6.06 8.69
N LYS A 64 -19.59 7.11 9.23
CA LYS A 64 -19.10 7.80 10.44
C LYS A 64 -19.12 6.88 11.66
N GLU A 65 -20.07 5.95 11.70
CA GLU A 65 -20.19 4.98 12.80
C GLU A 65 -19.15 3.84 12.70
N ILE A 66 -18.77 3.43 11.48
CA ILE A 66 -17.69 2.46 11.24
C ILE A 66 -16.32 3.04 11.65
N ARG A 67 -16.14 4.37 11.57
CA ARG A 67 -14.91 5.07 11.93
C ARG A 67 -14.71 5.25 13.44
N LYS A 68 -15.78 5.20 14.23
CA LYS A 68 -15.74 5.46 15.69
C LYS A 68 -15.39 4.24 16.55
N LYS A 69 -15.32 3.04 15.95
CA LYS A 69 -14.82 1.81 16.56
C LYS A 69 -13.43 1.52 16.04
#